data_AF-A0A963J2V9-F1
#
_entry.id   AF-A0A963J2V9-F1
#
_cell.length_a   1.000
_cell.length_b   1.000
_cell.length_c   1.000
_cell.angle_alpha   90.00
_cell.angle_beta   90.00
_cell.angle_gamma   90.00
#
_symmetry.space_group_name_H-M   'P 1'
#
loop_
_entity.id
_entity.type
_entity.pdbx_description
1 polymer ?
#
loop_
_entity_poly.entity_id
_entity_poly.type
_entity_poly.pdbx_seq_one_letter_code
_entity_poly.pdbx_strand_id
1 'polypeptide(L)'
;MNKSLMQEALGDAWEQLPPGLQAHYAEGTTTDIGHMDVEFPAFMRPCLWALSKMGALVQHKGCQVPTTVVKTVVGKRQVWRRTLQFPNGPVAQFN
;
A
#
# COMPACT_ATOMS: atom_id res chain seq x y z
N MET A 1 -24.99 -1.53 10.46
CA MET A 1 -24.01 -1.37 9.37
C MET A 1 -23.02 -0.31 9.80
N ASN A 2 -21.75 -0.68 9.97
CA ASN A 2 -20.71 0.30 10.27
C ASN A 2 -20.38 1.06 8.98
N LYS A 3 -20.37 2.38 9.04
CA LYS A 3 -19.92 3.22 7.93
C LYS A 3 -18.40 3.11 7.84
N SER A 4 -17.88 3.00 6.62
CA SER A 4 -16.43 3.06 6.41
C SER A 4 -15.89 4.45 6.79
N LEU A 5 -14.60 4.56 7.12
CA LEU A 5 -13.97 5.87 7.39
C LEU A 5 -14.16 6.86 6.23
N MET A 6 -14.16 6.37 4.99
CA MET A 6 -14.39 7.24 3.83
C MET A 6 -15.84 7.67 3.70
N GLN A 7 -16.80 6.81 4.08
CA GLN A 7 -18.20 7.20 4.16
C GLN A 7 -18.43 8.24 5.27
N GLU A 8 -17.71 8.16 6.40
CA GLU A 8 -17.73 9.20 7.43
C GLU A 8 -17.09 10.52 6.95
N ALA A 9 -15.93 10.44 6.27
CA ALA A 9 -15.19 11.62 5.81
C ALA A 9 -15.89 12.36 4.67
N LEU A 10 -16.56 11.64 3.77
CA LEU A 10 -17.22 12.22 2.61
C LEU A 10 -18.66 12.67 2.90
N GLY A 11 -19.30 12.14 3.94
CA GLY A 11 -20.67 12.49 4.29
C GLY A 11 -21.61 12.29 3.09
N ASP A 12 -22.37 13.34 2.74
CA ASP A 12 -23.35 13.31 1.65
C ASP A 12 -22.71 13.12 0.26
N ALA A 13 -21.42 13.44 0.11
CA ALA A 13 -20.69 13.21 -1.15
C ALA A 13 -20.44 11.72 -1.42
N TRP A 14 -20.60 10.85 -0.41
CA TRP A 14 -20.48 9.40 -0.57
C TRP A 14 -21.45 8.84 -1.62
N GLU A 15 -22.70 9.31 -1.62
CA GLU A 15 -23.75 8.86 -2.55
C GLU A 15 -23.46 9.25 -4.00
N GLN A 16 -22.55 10.21 -4.23
CA GLN A 16 -22.15 10.67 -5.55
C GLN A 16 -20.98 9.84 -6.12
N LEU A 17 -20.36 8.97 -5.32
CA LEU A 17 -19.28 8.12 -5.79
C LEU A 17 -19.80 7.02 -6.74
N PRO A 18 -19.06 6.71 -7.81
CA PRO A 18 -19.32 5.53 -8.63
C PRO A 18 -19.39 4.25 -7.77
N PRO A 19 -20.28 3.30 -8.09
CA PRO A 19 -20.44 2.06 -7.29
C PRO A 19 -19.15 1.28 -7.08
N GLY A 20 -18.23 1.28 -8.06
CA GLY A 20 -16.92 0.65 -7.93
C GLY A 20 -16.04 1.28 -6.84
N LEU A 21 -16.12 2.59 -6.65
CA LEU A 21 -15.38 3.29 -5.60
C LEU A 21 -16.02 3.08 -4.23
N GLN A 22 -17.36 3.03 -4.15
CA GLN A 22 -18.03 2.65 -2.89
C GLN A 22 -17.63 1.23 -2.46
N ALA A 23 -17.58 0.29 -3.40
CA ALA A 23 -17.15 -1.09 -3.16
C ALA A 23 -15.68 -1.19 -2.73
N HIS A 24 -14.78 -0.35 -3.27
CA HIS A 24 -13.38 -0.30 -2.87
C HIS A 24 -13.18 0.08 -1.38
N TYR A 25 -14.14 0.81 -0.82
CA TYR A 25 -14.15 1.24 0.58
C TYR A 25 -15.07 0.40 1.47
N ALA A 26 -15.70 -0.64 0.94
CA ALA A 26 -16.49 -1.58 1.72
C ALA A 26 -15.62 -2.32 2.76
N GLU A 27 -16.26 -2.78 3.83
CA GLU A 27 -15.60 -3.58 4.85
C GLU A 27 -15.14 -4.94 4.30
N GLY A 28 -14.10 -5.51 4.90
CA GLY A 28 -13.56 -6.82 4.53
C GLY A 28 -12.10 -6.80 4.12
N THR A 29 -11.68 -7.89 3.48
CA THR A 29 -10.32 -8.06 2.98
C THR A 29 -10.30 -7.91 1.46
N THR A 30 -9.44 -7.01 0.98
CA THR A 30 -9.18 -6.83 -0.45
C THR A 30 -7.71 -7.16 -0.73
N THR A 31 -7.46 -7.87 -1.82
CA THR A 31 -6.11 -8.23 -2.26
C THR A 31 -5.88 -7.65 -3.65
N ASP A 32 -4.88 -6.78 -3.77
CA ASP A 32 -4.41 -6.24 -5.04
C ASP A 32 -3.10 -6.93 -5.42
N ILE A 33 -3.05 -7.53 -6.62
CA ILE A 33 -1.88 -8.24 -7.14
C ILE A 33 -1.44 -7.55 -8.42
N GLY A 34 -0.15 -7.22 -8.51
CA GLY A 34 0.40 -6.57 -9.70
C GLY A 34 1.92 -6.51 -9.67
N HIS A 35 2.46 -5.60 -10.46
CA HIS A 35 3.90 -5.35 -10.56
C HIS A 35 4.18 -3.88 -10.24
N MET A 36 5.32 -3.61 -9.60
CA MET A 36 5.73 -2.26 -9.25
C MET A 36 7.20 -2.03 -9.63
N ASP A 37 7.48 -0.87 -10.22
CA ASP A 37 8.84 -0.40 -10.41
C ASP A 37 9.28 0.37 -9.15
N VAL A 38 10.46 0.04 -8.63
CA VAL A 38 11.08 0.65 -7.45
C VAL A 38 12.38 1.29 -7.88
N GLU A 39 12.36 2.60 -8.00
CA GLU A 39 13.50 3.40 -8.43
C GLU A 39 13.91 4.42 -7.37
N PHE A 40 15.20 4.77 -7.40
CA PHE A 40 15.74 5.84 -6.57
C PHE A 40 16.60 6.76 -7.44
N PRO A 41 16.30 8.06 -7.50
CA PRO A 41 17.12 9.02 -8.22
C PRO A 41 18.57 9.01 -7.73
N ALA A 42 19.53 9.09 -8.66
CA ALA A 42 20.95 8.92 -8.34
C ALA A 42 21.46 10.00 -7.35
N PHE A 43 20.99 11.24 -7.49
CA PHE A 43 21.38 12.36 -6.62
C PHE A 43 20.91 12.19 -5.17
N MET A 44 19.88 11.38 -4.92
CA MET A 44 19.35 11.13 -3.57
C MET A 44 20.07 10.00 -2.83
N ARG A 45 21.00 9.29 -3.49
CA ARG A 45 21.64 8.08 -2.93
C ARG A 45 22.25 8.27 -1.53
N PRO A 46 22.96 9.37 -1.21
CA PRO A 46 23.53 9.54 0.14
C PRO A 46 22.46 9.62 1.23
N CYS A 47 21.38 10.38 0.97
CA CYS A 47 20.26 10.53 1.89
C CYS A 47 19.51 9.21 2.08
N LEU A 48 19.19 8.53 0.99
CA LEU A 48 18.48 7.24 1.03
C LEU A 48 19.30 6.13 1.70
N TRP A 49 20.63 6.17 1.55
CA TRP A 49 21.52 5.26 2.26
C TRP A 49 21.54 5.54 3.77
N ALA A 50 21.56 6.80 4.19
CA ALA A 50 21.46 7.14 5.61
C ALA A 50 20.12 6.68 6.21
N LEU A 51 19.00 6.87 5.49
CA LEU A 51 17.67 6.39 5.90
C LEU A 51 17.61 4.86 5.99
N SER A 52 18.27 4.14 5.08
CA SER A 52 18.30 2.67 5.12
C SER A 52 19.07 2.14 6.33
N LYS A 53 20.13 2.84 6.76
CA LYS A 53 20.87 2.51 8.01
C LYS A 53 20.05 2.71 9.27
N MET A 54 19.06 3.60 9.25
CA MET A 54 18.14 3.81 10.36
C MET A 54 16.92 2.87 10.33
N GLY A 55 16.86 1.93 9.38
CA GLY A 55 15.72 1.03 9.21
C GLY A 55 14.46 1.71 8.66
N ALA A 56 14.55 2.98 8.25
CA ALA A 56 13.43 3.74 7.70
C ALA A 56 13.14 3.39 6.23
N LEU A 57 14.06 2.69 5.55
CA LEU A 57 13.96 2.37 4.13
C LEU A 57 14.57 1.00 3.82
N VAL A 58 13.88 0.22 2.98
CA VAL A 58 14.44 -0.96 2.34
C VAL A 58 15.09 -0.54 1.02
N GLN A 59 16.43 -0.51 0.97
CA GLN A 59 17.18 0.00 -0.17
C GLN A 59 17.33 -1.04 -1.30
N HIS A 60 16.21 -1.50 -1.86
CA HIS A 60 16.18 -2.42 -3.00
C HIS A 60 15.51 -1.77 -4.21
N LYS A 61 16.23 -1.73 -5.33
CA LYS A 61 15.66 -1.34 -6.64
C LYS A 61 15.10 -2.57 -7.34
N GLY A 62 14.09 -2.38 -8.18
CA GLY A 62 13.58 -3.44 -9.04
C GLY A 62 12.66 -2.88 -10.12
N CYS A 63 12.63 -3.55 -11.26
CA CYS A 63 11.67 -3.29 -12.33
C CYS A 63 10.69 -4.45 -12.35
N GLN A 64 9.40 -4.15 -12.50
CA GLN A 64 8.29 -5.09 -12.52
C GLN A 64 8.31 -6.06 -11.33
N VAL A 65 8.52 -5.54 -10.12
CA VAL A 65 8.59 -6.36 -8.90
C VAL A 65 7.20 -6.89 -8.57
N PRO A 66 6.99 -8.23 -8.54
CA PRO A 66 5.72 -8.80 -8.11
C PRO A 66 5.34 -8.28 -6.73
N THR A 67 4.15 -7.70 -6.66
CA THR A 67 3.65 -6.98 -5.49
C THR A 67 2.26 -7.48 -5.14
N THR A 68 2.07 -7.83 -3.86
CA THR A 68 0.76 -8.14 -3.29
C THR A 68 0.47 -7.14 -2.19
N VAL A 69 -0.70 -6.50 -2.24
CA VAL A 69 -1.21 -5.64 -1.18
C VAL A 69 -2.46 -6.29 -0.62
N VAL A 70 -2.48 -6.53 0.68
CA VAL A 70 -3.66 -7.00 1.40
C VAL A 70 -4.13 -5.86 2.29
N LYS A 71 -5.34 -5.39 2.04
CA LYS A 71 -6.05 -4.43 2.88
C LYS A 71 -7.07 -5.20 3.69
N THR A 72 -7.03 -5.10 5.01
CA THR A 72 -8.06 -5.64 5.89
C THR A 72 -8.70 -4.50 6.67
N VAL A 73 -10.01 -4.36 6.54
CA VAL A 73 -10.82 -3.40 7.30
C VAL A 73 -11.52 -4.14 8.43
N VAL A 74 -11.17 -3.84 9.68
CA VAL A 74 -11.81 -4.38 10.89
C VAL A 74 -12.45 -3.22 11.65
N GLY A 75 -13.75 -3.03 11.47
CA GLY A 75 -14.46 -1.85 11.98
C GLY A 75 -13.84 -0.55 11.45
N LYS A 76 -13.39 0.32 12.36
CA LYS A 76 -12.72 1.58 12.00
C LYS A 76 -11.22 1.45 11.71
N ARG A 77 -10.62 0.27 11.88
CA ARG A 77 -9.18 0.06 11.68
C ARG A 77 -8.92 -0.49 10.29
N GLN A 78 -7.98 0.13 9.57
CA GLN A 78 -7.41 -0.41 8.34
C GLN A 78 -6.02 -0.96 8.65
N VAL A 79 -5.76 -2.19 8.23
CA VAL A 79 -4.45 -2.82 8.27
C VAL A 79 -4.01 -3.08 6.84
N TRP A 80 -2.81 -2.63 6.50
CA TRP A 80 -2.27 -2.74 5.16
C TRP A 80 -1.02 -3.59 5.21
N ARG A 81 -1.03 -4.74 4.54
CA ARG A 81 0.16 -5.55 4.35
C ARG A 81 0.62 -5.46 2.91
N ARG A 82 1.84 -5.01 2.68
CA ARG A 82 2.46 -5.02 1.34
C ARG A 82 3.61 -6.00 1.30
N THR A 83 3.61 -6.86 0.30
CA THR A 83 4.66 -7.85 0.04
C THR A 83 5.26 -7.59 -1.33
N LEU A 84 6.59 -7.40 -1.39
CA LEU A 84 7.35 -7.28 -2.62
C LEU A 84 8.30 -8.47 -2.75
N GLN A 85 8.33 -9.11 -3.92
CA GLN A 85 9.20 -10.25 -4.21
C GLN A 85 10.29 -9.83 -5.21
N PHE A 86 11.50 -9.54 -4.73
CA PHE A 86 12.60 -9.18 -5.60
C PHE A 86 13.22 -10.43 -6.25
N PRO A 87 13.63 -10.40 -7.54
CA PRO A 87 14.08 -11.59 -8.29
C PRO A 87 15.21 -12.40 -7.65
N ASN A 88 16.04 -11.78 -6.80
CA ASN A 88 17.15 -12.39 -6.06
C ASN A 88 17.32 -11.75 -4.67
N GLY A 89 16.25 -11.21 -4.10
CA GLY A 89 16.31 -10.38 -2.88
C GLY A 89 15.38 -10.88 -1.78
N PRO A 90 15.45 -10.27 -0.58
CA PRO A 90 14.52 -10.59 0.49
C PRO A 90 13.09 -10.27 0.07
N VAL A 91 12.13 -11.08 0.53
CA VAL A 91 10.71 -10.71 0.49
C VAL A 91 10.52 -9.59 1.50
N ALA A 92 10.23 -8.38 1.02
CA ALA A 92 9.99 -7.24 1.89
C ALA A 92 8.51 -7.20 2.27
N GLN A 93 8.23 -7.25 3.57
CA GLN A 93 6.88 -7.13 4.14
C GLN A 93 6.75 -5.83 4.94
N PHE A 94 5.71 -5.06 4.63
CA PHE A 94 5.37 -3.81 5.32
C PHE A 94 3.95 -3.97 5.90
N ASN A 95 3.73 -3.58 7.17
CA ASN A 95 2.46 -3.70 7.90
C ASN A 95 1.96 -2.34 8.43
#